data_AF-A0A6A4G6F0-F1
#
_entry.id   AF-A0A6A4G6F0-F1
#
_cell.length_a   1.000
_cell.length_b   1.000
_cell.length_c   1.000
_cell.angle_alpha   90.00
_cell.angle_beta   90.00
_cell.angle_gamma   90.00
#
_symmetry.space_group_name_H-M   'P 1'
#
loop_
_entity.id
_entity.type
_entity.pdbx_description
1 polymer ?
#
loop_
_entity_poly.entity_id
_entity_poly.type
_entity_poly.pdbx_seq_one_letter_code
_entity_poly.pdbx_strand_id
1 'polypeptide(L)'
;MRRAYSGVSRHRVRQAVKEGMLTRRTPFIKPALTSENKLQIVEHALPFVGDRTLQFELMHDIVHVDEKWFYADPNRRSGLVFDGEERPTRVWTRKRFIPKAMFLAAIARPQ
;
A
#
# COMPACT_ATOMS: atom_id res chain seq x y z
N MET A 1 -16.47 2.37 -1.06
CA MET A 1 -17.41 2.97 -0.08
C MET A 1 -17.10 2.40 1.30
N ARG A 2 -16.58 3.20 2.26
CA ARG A 2 -16.21 2.71 3.61
C ARG A 2 -17.48 2.63 4.47
N ARG A 3 -18.04 1.43 4.67
CA ARG A 3 -19.20 1.21 5.54
C ARG A 3 -18.73 1.18 7.00
N ALA A 4 -19.28 2.08 7.82
CA ALA A 4 -19.28 1.90 9.27
C ALA A 4 -20.34 0.84 9.58
N TYR A 5 -19.93 -0.30 10.13
CA TYR A 5 -20.83 -1.39 10.53
C TYR A 5 -21.49 -1.14 11.89
N SER A 6 -21.23 -0.01 12.54
CA SER A 6 -21.61 0.27 13.93
C SER A 6 -22.96 0.97 14.12
N GLY A 7 -23.72 1.23 13.04
CA GLY A 7 -24.98 2.01 13.14
C GLY A 7 -24.79 3.50 13.47
N VAL A 8 -23.55 3.96 13.65
CA VAL A 8 -23.21 5.34 14.01
C VAL A 8 -23.11 6.24 12.78
N SER A 9 -23.63 7.47 12.87
CA SER A 9 -23.56 8.43 11.77
C SER A 9 -22.11 8.83 11.44
N ARG A 10 -21.83 9.06 10.16
CA ARG A 10 -20.50 9.49 9.69
C ARG A 10 -20.00 10.77 10.35
N HIS A 11 -20.91 11.67 10.72
CA HIS A 11 -20.58 12.91 11.43
C HIS A 11 -19.98 12.60 12.81
N ARG A 12 -20.65 11.75 13.60
CA ARG A 12 -20.16 11.32 14.91
C ARG A 12 -18.81 10.61 14.84
N VAL A 13 -18.61 9.77 13.83
CA VAL A 13 -17.32 9.10 13.60
C VAL A 13 -16.20 10.12 13.33
N ARG A 14 -16.46 11.15 12.52
CA ARG A 14 -15.48 12.22 12.28
C ARG A 14 -15.17 13.03 13.52
N GLN A 15 -16.20 13.34 14.30
CA GLN A 15 -16.07 14.08 15.55
C GLN A 15 -15.24 13.28 16.57
N ALA A 16 -15.52 11.99 16.75
CA ALA A 16 -14.76 11.12 17.66
C ALA A 16 -13.29 10.96 17.23
N VAL A 17 -12.99 10.92 15.92
CA VAL A 17 -11.59 10.98 15.45
C VAL A 17 -10.94 12.32 15.79
N LYS A 18 -11.67 13.43 15.63
CA LYS A 18 -11.18 14.79 15.93
C LYS A 18 -10.93 14.97 17.43
N GLU A 19 -11.80 14.42 18.27
CA GLU A 19 -11.71 14.43 19.74
C GLU A 19 -10.72 13.38 20.28
N GLY A 20 -10.06 12.61 19.42
CA GLY A 20 -9.04 11.63 19.81
C GLY A 20 -9.61 10.30 20.33
N MET A 21 -10.92 10.18 20.49
CA MET A 21 -11.63 8.97 20.92
C MET A 21 -11.53 7.81 19.91
N LEU A 22 -11.19 8.11 18.65
CA LEU A 22 -10.92 7.10 17.61
C LEU A 22 -9.57 7.37 16.95
N THR A 23 -8.63 6.43 17.07
CA THR A 23 -7.31 6.55 16.42
C THR A 23 -7.15 5.55 15.28
N ARG A 24 -6.71 6.04 14.11
CA ARG A 24 -6.34 5.18 12.99
C ARG A 24 -4.91 4.68 13.14
N ARG A 25 -4.71 3.36 13.23
CA ARG A 25 -3.37 2.74 13.28
C ARG A 25 -3.18 1.82 12.08
N THR A 26 -2.17 2.09 11.25
CA THR A 26 -1.75 1.22 10.15
C THR A 26 -0.23 1.08 10.18
N PRO A 27 0.32 -0.03 10.69
CA PRO A 27 1.74 -0.27 10.55
C PRO A 27 2.07 -0.49 9.06
N PHE A 28 3.30 -0.13 8.66
CA PHE A 28 3.89 -0.47 7.37
C PHE A 28 5.10 -1.36 7.61
N ILE A 29 5.31 -2.36 6.75
CA ILE A 29 6.55 -3.15 6.77
C ILE A 29 7.46 -2.47 5.75
N LYS A 30 8.63 -2.02 6.19
CA LYS A 30 9.70 -1.57 5.29
C LYS A 30 10.63 -2.76 5.04
N PRO A 31 11.04 -3.03 3.78
CA PRO A 31 12.06 -4.02 3.53
C PRO A 31 13.37 -3.60 4.21
N ALA A 32 14.04 -4.56 4.85
CA ALA A 32 15.37 -4.35 5.38
C ALA A 32 16.36 -4.41 4.22
N LEU A 33 16.97 -3.28 3.87
CA LEU A 33 17.98 -3.20 2.81
C LEU A 33 19.37 -3.39 3.42
N THR A 34 20.11 -4.38 2.91
CA THR A 34 21.55 -4.54 3.18
C THR A 34 22.33 -3.43 2.46
N SER A 35 23.59 -3.23 2.84
CA SER A 35 24.47 -2.28 2.13
C SER A 35 24.63 -2.66 0.65
N GLU A 36 24.72 -3.95 0.36
CA GLU A 36 24.77 -4.49 -1.00
C GLU A 36 23.53 -4.16 -1.82
N ASN A 37 22.33 -4.38 -1.27
CA ASN A 37 21.08 -4.06 -1.96
C ASN A 37 20.98 -2.56 -2.28
N LYS A 38 21.52 -1.70 -1.41
CA LYS A 38 21.54 -0.25 -1.67
C LYS A 38 22.47 0.09 -2.83
N LEU A 39 23.64 -0.54 -2.92
CA LEU A 39 24.58 -0.33 -4.01
C LEU A 39 23.95 -0.74 -5.35
N GLN A 40 23.35 -1.92 -5.42
CA GLN A 40 22.68 -2.42 -6.62
C GLN A 40 21.53 -1.51 -7.08
N ILE A 41 20.76 -0.95 -6.13
CA ILE A 41 19.70 0.02 -6.45
C ILE A 41 20.30 1.29 -7.07
N VAL A 42 21.43 1.78 -6.56
CA VAL A 42 22.12 2.95 -7.11
C VAL A 42 22.66 2.64 -8.50
N GLU A 43 23.39 1.54 -8.67
CA GLU A 43 23.94 1.10 -9.96
C GLU A 43 22.86 0.94 -11.03
N HIS A 44 21.70 0.38 -10.66
CA HIS A 44 20.55 0.30 -11.55
C HIS A 44 19.99 1.68 -11.91
N ALA A 45 19.98 2.64 -10.99
CA ALA A 45 19.40 3.97 -11.22
C ALA A 45 20.31 4.91 -12.03
N LEU A 46 21.63 4.74 -11.94
CA LEU A 46 22.62 5.64 -12.55
C LEU A 46 22.42 5.85 -14.07
N PRO A 47 22.17 4.83 -14.91
CA PRO A 47 21.98 5.02 -16.35
C PRO A 47 20.80 5.91 -16.72
N PHE A 48 19.86 6.13 -15.80
CA PHE A 48 18.68 6.96 -16.03
C PHE A 48 18.88 8.42 -15.59
N VAL A 49 20.07 8.78 -15.07
CA VAL A 49 20.39 10.13 -14.63
C VAL A 49 21.30 10.77 -15.66
N GLY A 50 20.90 11.91 -16.22
CA GLY A 50 21.69 12.61 -17.22
C GLY A 50 22.98 13.19 -16.63
N ASP A 51 24.12 12.86 -17.24
CA ASP A 51 25.47 13.22 -16.76
C ASP A 51 25.68 14.72 -16.51
N ARG A 52 25.02 15.56 -17.32
CA ARG A 52 25.19 17.03 -17.27
C ARG A 52 24.17 17.72 -16.35
N THR A 53 22.93 17.24 -16.37
CA THR A 53 21.82 17.87 -15.64
C THR A 53 21.67 17.32 -14.22
N LEU A 54 22.21 16.12 -13.98
CA LEU A 54 22.02 15.34 -12.75
C LEU A 54 20.53 15.13 -12.42
N GLN A 55 19.70 15.07 -13.47
CA GLN A 55 18.26 14.84 -13.39
C GLN A 55 17.91 13.51 -14.06
N PHE A 56 16.81 12.90 -13.63
CA PHE A 56 16.28 11.71 -14.31
C PHE A 56 15.84 12.07 -15.73
N GLU A 57 16.27 11.26 -16.70
CA GLU A 57 15.77 11.33 -18.06
C GLU A 57 14.31 10.87 -18.13
N LEU A 58 13.59 11.32 -19.15
CA LEU A 58 12.13 11.20 -19.20
C LEU A 58 11.62 9.79 -19.55
N MET A 59 12.50 8.79 -19.71
CA MET A 59 12.20 7.36 -19.92
C MET A 59 11.10 7.10 -20.97
N HIS A 60 11.09 7.87 -22.07
CA HIS A 60 10.00 7.86 -23.06
C HIS A 60 9.93 6.57 -23.90
N ASP A 61 11.04 5.84 -23.95
CA ASP A 61 11.26 4.60 -24.66
C ASP A 61 11.13 3.36 -23.76
N ILE A 62 10.74 3.55 -22.49
CA ILE A 62 10.62 2.47 -21.51
C ILE A 62 9.16 2.12 -21.27
N VAL A 63 8.87 0.81 -21.32
CA VAL A 63 7.59 0.25 -20.89
C VAL A 63 7.79 -0.41 -19.53
N HIS A 64 7.11 0.12 -18.50
CA HIS A 64 7.14 -0.46 -17.16
C HIS A 64 6.11 -1.58 -17.06
N VAL A 65 6.56 -2.79 -16.76
CA VAL A 65 5.71 -3.97 -16.58
C VAL A 65 5.76 -4.41 -15.12
N ASP A 66 4.60 -4.62 -14.51
CA ASP A 66 4.49 -5.10 -13.13
C ASP A 66 3.40 -6.17 -12.99
N GLU A 67 3.67 -7.15 -12.12
CA GLU A 67 2.71 -8.16 -11.70
C GLU A 67 2.28 -7.93 -10.26
N LYS A 68 0.97 -7.95 -10.04
CA LYS A 68 0.41 -7.74 -8.71
C LYS A 68 -0.69 -8.73 -8.37
N TRP A 69 -0.53 -9.38 -7.23
CA TRP A 69 -1.57 -10.20 -6.61
C TRP A 69 -2.55 -9.35 -5.79
N PHE A 70 -3.82 -9.37 -6.18
CA PHE A 70 -4.92 -8.78 -5.43
C PHE A 70 -5.64 -9.86 -4.63
N TYR A 71 -5.61 -9.74 -3.31
CA TYR A 71 -6.29 -10.65 -2.41
C TYR A 71 -7.71 -10.15 -2.15
N ALA A 72 -8.71 -11.04 -2.24
CA ALA A 72 -10.10 -10.72 -1.89
C ALA A 72 -10.22 -10.19 -0.45
N ASP A 73 -9.36 -10.68 0.43
CA ASP A 73 -9.17 -10.12 1.76
C ASP A 73 -7.73 -9.64 1.98
N PRO A 74 -7.47 -8.31 2.00
CA PRO A 74 -6.12 -7.77 2.12
C PRO A 74 -5.54 -8.03 3.51
N ASN A 75 -4.24 -8.34 3.61
CA ASN A 75 -3.56 -8.65 4.87
C ASN A 75 -3.85 -7.65 6.02
N ARG A 76 -3.92 -6.35 5.71
CA ARG A 76 -4.26 -5.29 6.67
C ARG A 76 -5.53 -4.58 6.23
N ARG A 77 -6.58 -4.63 7.05
CA ARG A 77 -7.74 -3.72 6.97
C ARG A 77 -7.66 -2.75 8.14
N SER A 78 -7.81 -1.46 7.85
CA SER A 78 -8.00 -0.45 8.91
C SER A 78 -9.49 -0.29 9.15
N GLY A 79 -9.93 -0.63 10.35
CA GLY A 79 -11.25 -0.29 10.89
C GLY A 79 -11.13 0.86 11.89
N LEU A 80 -12.25 1.51 12.17
CA LEU A 80 -12.40 2.38 13.33
C LEU A 80 -13.02 1.53 14.43
N VAL A 81 -12.44 1.57 15.62
CA VAL A 81 -12.83 0.76 16.78
C VAL A 81 -12.81 1.70 17.97
N PHE A 82 -13.86 1.65 18.80
CA PHE A 82 -13.90 2.44 20.02
C PHE A 82 -12.91 1.91 21.06
N ASP A 83 -12.48 2.76 21.98
CA ASP A 83 -11.63 2.33 23.08
C ASP A 83 -12.36 1.29 23.95
N GLY A 84 -11.73 0.13 24.13
CA GLY A 84 -12.29 -1.02 24.85
C GLY A 84 -13.08 -2.01 23.99
N GLU A 85 -13.33 -1.72 22.72
CA GLU A 85 -14.06 -2.61 21.81
C GLU A 85 -13.11 -3.61 21.12
N GLU A 86 -13.50 -4.88 21.04
CA GLU A 86 -12.71 -5.88 20.33
C GLU A 86 -12.79 -5.68 18.81
N ARG A 87 -11.65 -5.86 18.14
CA ARG A 87 -11.62 -5.85 16.68
C ARG A 87 -12.42 -7.04 16.15
N PRO A 88 -13.24 -6.87 15.10
CA PRO A 88 -13.98 -7.98 14.51
C PRO A 88 -13.01 -9.10 14.10
N THR A 89 -13.30 -10.32 14.56
CA THR A 89 -12.49 -11.50 14.30
C THR A 89 -12.49 -11.82 12.81
N ARG A 90 -11.30 -12.00 12.24
CA ARG A 90 -11.11 -12.36 10.84
C ARG A 90 -10.31 -13.63 10.74
N VAL A 91 -10.97 -14.72 10.37
CA VAL A 91 -10.36 -16.06 10.39
C VAL A 91 -10.18 -16.58 8.97
N TRP A 92 -8.93 -16.89 8.64
CA TRP A 92 -8.55 -17.72 7.50
C TRP A 92 -7.51 -18.71 7.99
N THR A 93 -7.62 -19.99 7.61
CA THR A 93 -6.69 -21.01 8.08
C THR A 93 -5.23 -20.69 7.73
N ARG A 94 -4.96 -20.21 6.50
CA ARG A 94 -3.64 -19.69 6.07
C ARG A 94 -3.81 -18.67 4.95
N LYS A 95 -2.89 -17.71 4.82
CA LYS A 95 -2.92 -16.65 3.78
C LYS A 95 -3.07 -17.18 2.35
N ARG A 96 -2.47 -18.33 2.03
CA ARG A 96 -2.50 -18.91 0.67
C ARG A 96 -3.90 -19.33 0.21
N PHE A 97 -4.84 -19.55 1.14
CA PHE A 97 -6.22 -19.95 0.84
C PHE A 97 -7.15 -18.76 0.63
N ILE A 98 -6.68 -17.54 0.87
CA ILE A 98 -7.45 -16.34 0.55
C ILE A 98 -7.52 -16.24 -0.98
N PRO A 99 -8.74 -16.17 -1.57
CA PRO A 99 -8.89 -15.99 -3.01
C PRO A 99 -8.07 -14.79 -3.49
N LYS A 100 -7.32 -14.99 -4.57
CA LYS A 100 -6.44 -13.97 -5.14
C LYS A 100 -6.49 -14.00 -6.65
N ALA A 101 -6.39 -12.82 -7.26
CA ALA A 101 -6.29 -12.63 -8.70
C ALA A 101 -4.95 -11.96 -9.03
N MET A 102 -4.28 -12.43 -10.07
CA MET A 102 -3.08 -11.80 -10.60
C MET A 102 -3.47 -10.79 -11.65
N PHE A 103 -2.87 -9.61 -11.60
CA PHE A 103 -2.98 -8.61 -12.66
C PHE A 103 -1.58 -8.30 -13.15
N LEU A 104 -1.40 -8.42 -14.45
CA LEU A 104 -0.23 -7.94 -15.18
C LEU A 104 -0.61 -6.61 -15.83
N ALA A 105 0.20 -5.58 -15.61
CA ALA A 105 0.00 -4.28 -16.22
C ALA A 105 1.29 -3.80 -16.88
N ALA A 106 1.16 -3.22 -18.08
CA ALA A 106 2.22 -2.53 -18.77
C ALA A 106 1.81 -1.05 -18.91
N ILE A 107 2.69 -0.14 -18.50
CA ILE A 107 2.47 1.30 -18.58
C ILE A 107 3.62 1.93 -19.34
N ALA A 108 3.28 2.71 -20.35
CA ALA A 108 4.18 3.56 -21.10
C ALA A 108 3.61 4.97 -21.16
N ARG A 109 4.43 5.95 -21.51
CA ARG A 109 3.94 7.32 -21.74
C ARG A 109 3.02 7.34 -22.98
N PRO A 110 1.85 7.99 -22.92
CA PRO A 110 1.03 8.24 -24.10
C PRO A 110 1.83 9.04 -25.15
N GLN A 111 1.65 8.67 -26.43
CA GLN A 111 2.24 9.39 -27.57
C GLN A 111 1.34 10.53 -28.04
#